data_AF-A0A7H1B9U5-F1
#
_entry.id   AF-A0A7H1B9U5-F1
#
_cell.length_a   1.000
_cell.length_b   1.000
_cell.length_c   1.000
_cell.angle_alpha   90.00
_cell.angle_beta   90.00
_cell.angle_gamma   90.00
#
_symmetry.space_group_name_H-M   'P 1'
#
loop_
_entity.id
_entity.type
_entity.pdbx_description
1 polymer ?
#
loop_
_entity_poly.entity_id
_entity_poly.type
_entity_poly.pdbx_seq_one_letter_code
_entity_poly.pdbx_strand_id
1 'polypeptide(L)'
;MTTSRPHQHRDYPIDVAQVDADVKWAQQIRLTLPPPVSVTERAVRLRGLLADLVSCGVVPENAHTRPLYRSAHYLLQLDVHGMRHTGAVDHLRALAISARAFSALYRLHQSRTQRQIESESDFPSEIEEKA
;
A
#
# COMPACT_ATOMS: atom_id res chain seq x y z
N MET A 1 0.70 -30.94 13.44
CA MET A 1 -0.16 -30.98 12.23
C MET A 1 -0.11 -29.62 11.58
N THR A 2 0.47 -29.59 10.39
CA THR A 2 0.78 -28.42 9.56
C THR A 2 -0.42 -28.03 8.72
N THR A 3 -0.81 -26.77 8.72
CA THR A 3 -1.43 -26.11 7.55
C THR A 3 -1.04 -24.63 7.53
N SER A 4 0.21 -24.37 7.14
CA SER A 4 0.57 -23.08 6.55
C SER A 4 -0.34 -22.86 5.35
N ARG A 5 -1.30 -21.94 5.44
CA ARG A 5 -2.03 -21.47 4.26
C ARG A 5 -1.04 -20.69 3.40
N PRO A 6 -0.70 -21.13 2.18
CA PRO A 6 -0.02 -20.25 1.26
C PRO A 6 -1.04 -19.16 0.90
N HIS A 7 -0.82 -17.93 1.32
CA HIS A 7 -1.56 -16.79 0.79
C HIS A 7 -1.15 -16.65 -0.67
N GLN A 8 -1.93 -17.27 -1.56
CA GLN A 8 -1.95 -16.97 -2.99
C GLN A 8 -2.42 -15.52 -3.17
N HIS A 9 -1.49 -14.58 -3.02
CA HIS A 9 -1.64 -13.18 -3.44
C HIS A 9 -0.67 -12.94 -4.61
N ARG A 10 -0.89 -13.68 -5.69
CA ARG A 10 -0.33 -13.48 -7.03
C ARG A 10 -1.52 -13.79 -7.92
N ASP A 11 -2.32 -12.80 -8.33
CA ASP A 11 -2.21 -12.26 -9.69
C ASP A 11 -2.94 -10.91 -9.87
N TYR A 12 -3.42 -10.27 -8.79
CA TYR A 12 -4.07 -8.96 -8.89
C TYR A 12 -3.14 -7.84 -8.44
N PRO A 13 -2.87 -6.83 -9.29
CA PRO A 13 -2.13 -5.65 -8.86
C PRO A 13 -2.92 -4.95 -7.75
N ILE A 14 -2.21 -4.43 -6.74
CA ILE A 14 -2.81 -3.59 -5.70
C ILE A 14 -3.58 -2.46 -6.36
N ASP A 15 -4.85 -2.28 -5.97
CA ASP A 15 -5.70 -1.20 -6.49
C ASP A 15 -5.29 0.15 -5.89
N VAL A 16 -4.25 0.74 -6.48
CA VAL A 16 -3.71 2.03 -6.04
C VAL A 16 -4.70 3.18 -6.29
N ALA A 17 -5.62 3.03 -7.24
CA ALA A 17 -6.65 4.03 -7.49
C ALA A 17 -7.66 4.10 -6.33
N GLN A 18 -8.04 2.94 -5.78
CA GLN A 18 -8.87 2.87 -4.59
C GLN A 18 -8.16 3.45 -3.36
N VAL A 19 -6.86 3.17 -3.19
CA VAL A 19 -6.06 3.80 -2.12
C VAL A 19 -6.13 5.32 -2.22
N ASP A 20 -5.90 5.88 -3.41
CA ASP A 20 -5.91 7.33 -3.62
C ASP A 20 -7.30 7.95 -3.36
N ALA A 21 -8.37 7.26 -3.76
CA ALA A 21 -9.74 7.70 -3.51
C ALA A 21 -10.05 7.78 -2.00
N ASP A 22 -9.66 6.76 -1.23
CA ASP A 22 -9.86 6.72 0.22
C ASP A 22 -8.96 7.73 0.95
N VAL A 23 -7.73 7.90 0.51
CA VAL A 23 -6.81 8.92 1.03
C VAL A 23 -7.38 10.32 0.79
N LYS A 24 -7.85 10.61 -0.43
CA LYS A 24 -8.44 11.90 -0.77
C LYS A 24 -9.68 12.19 0.07
N TRP A 25 -10.54 11.18 0.27
CA TRP A 25 -11.71 11.32 1.13
C TRP A 25 -11.31 11.62 2.58
N ALA A 26 -10.34 10.89 3.14
CA ALA A 26 -9.87 11.11 4.52
C ALA A 26 -9.29 12.52 4.72
N GLN A 27 -8.61 13.07 3.71
CA GLN A 27 -8.06 14.44 3.72
C GLN A 27 -9.13 15.54 3.64
N GLN A 28 -10.32 15.22 3.12
CA GLN A 28 -11.44 16.16 3.03
C GLN A 28 -12.22 16.30 4.34
N ILE A 29 -12.01 15.41 5.31
CA ILE A 29 -12.63 15.49 6.64
C ILE A 29 -12.04 16.71 7.38
N ARG A 30 -12.73 17.85 7.34
CA ARG A 30 -12.26 19.11 7.94
C ARG A 30 -13.09 19.58 9.14
N LEU A 31 -14.40 19.69 8.97
CA LEU A 31 -15.25 20.41 9.93
C LEU A 31 -16.40 19.56 10.49
N THR A 32 -16.85 18.56 9.74
CA THR A 32 -17.94 17.66 10.16
C THR A 32 -17.42 16.25 10.32
N LEU A 33 -17.84 15.62 11.43
CA LEU A 33 -17.59 14.20 11.65
C LEU A 33 -18.43 13.39 10.66
N PRO A 34 -17.80 12.59 9.78
CA PRO A 34 -18.53 11.75 8.84
C PRO A 34 -19.29 10.63 9.60
N PRO A 35 -20.24 9.95 8.94
CA PRO A 35 -20.97 8.84 9.55
C PRO A 35 -20.03 7.73 10.06
N PRO A 36 -20.29 7.13 11.24
CA PRO A 36 -19.48 6.04 11.80
C PRO A 36 -19.29 4.84 10.86
N VAL A 37 -20.34 4.48 10.13
CA VAL A 37 -20.31 3.36 9.17
C VAL A 37 -19.30 3.65 8.05
N SER A 38 -19.35 4.85 7.45
CA SER A 38 -18.43 5.23 6.37
C SER A 38 -16.97 5.28 6.81
N VAL A 39 -16.71 5.70 8.06
CA VAL A 39 -15.36 5.67 8.64
C VAL A 39 -14.87 4.24 8.79
N THR A 40 -15.71 3.37 9.34
CA THR A 40 -15.37 1.96 9.61
C THR A 40 -15.08 1.21 8.31
N GLU A 41 -15.95 1.33 7.30
CA GLU A 41 -15.79 0.68 6.01
C GLU A 41 -14.50 1.11 5.31
N ARG A 42 -14.19 2.41 5.29
CA ARG A 42 -12.97 2.91 4.67
C ARG A 42 -11.73 2.56 5.49
N ALA A 43 -11.82 2.52 6.82
CA ALA A 43 -10.71 2.11 7.67
C ALA A 43 -10.35 0.64 7.43
N VAL A 44 -11.34 -0.25 7.36
CA VAL A 44 -11.14 -1.66 7.02
C VAL A 44 -10.50 -1.81 5.64
N ARG A 45 -11.00 -1.07 4.63
CA ARG A 45 -10.46 -1.12 3.27
C ARG A 45 -9.02 -0.63 3.20
N LEU A 46 -8.71 0.53 3.78
CA LEU A 46 -7.35 1.07 3.84
C LEU A 46 -6.41 0.16 4.64
N ARG A 47 -6.89 -0.49 5.69
CA ARG A 47 -6.11 -1.47 6.46
C ARG A 47 -5.70 -2.66 5.60
N GLY A 48 -6.63 -3.22 4.82
CA GLY A 48 -6.34 -4.30 3.88
C GLY A 48 -5.32 -3.88 2.82
N LEU A 49 -5.58 -2.76 2.13
CA LEU A 49 -4.69 -2.25 1.09
C LEU A 49 -3.29 -1.88 1.63
N LEU A 50 -3.21 -1.33 2.84
CA LEU A 50 -1.93 -1.06 3.48
C LEU A 50 -1.19 -2.36 3.83
N ALA A 51 -1.88 -3.40 4.29
CA ALA A 51 -1.26 -4.70 4.56
C ALA A 51 -0.69 -5.32 3.29
N ASP A 52 -1.40 -5.22 2.17
CA ASP A 52 -0.93 -5.70 0.86
C ASP A 52 0.30 -4.92 0.41
N LEU A 53 0.25 -3.58 0.49
CA LEU A 53 1.37 -2.69 0.14
C LEU A 53 2.63 -2.96 0.97
N VAL A 54 2.47 -3.19 2.27
CA VAL A 54 3.57 -3.55 3.17
C VAL A 54 4.14 -4.92 2.80
N SER A 55 3.27 -5.89 2.49
CA SER A 55 3.65 -7.26 2.15
C SER A 55 4.36 -7.37 0.79
N CYS A 56 4.09 -6.46 -0.14
CA CYS A 56 4.81 -6.39 -1.42
C CYS A 56 6.31 -6.12 -1.26
N GLY A 57 6.80 -5.65 -0.11
CA GLY A 57 8.23 -5.53 0.16
C GLY A 57 8.98 -4.59 -0.79
N VAL A 58 8.27 -3.69 -1.48
CA VAL A 58 8.80 -2.78 -2.52
C VAL A 58 9.80 -1.76 -2.01
N VAL A 59 9.97 -1.64 -0.69
CA VAL A 59 10.87 -0.69 -0.05
C VAL A 59 11.98 -1.46 0.67
N PRO A 60 13.26 -1.22 0.36
CA PRO A 60 14.35 -1.81 1.13
C PRO A 60 14.29 -1.29 2.56
N GLU A 61 14.32 -2.21 3.53
CA GLU A 61 14.34 -1.87 4.96
C GLU A 61 15.70 -1.25 5.30
N ASN A 62 15.73 0.08 5.42
CA ASN A 62 16.92 0.85 5.78
C ASN A 62 16.56 1.89 6.86
N ALA A 63 17.55 2.62 7.36
CA ALA A 63 17.35 3.57 8.47
C ALA A 63 16.24 4.61 8.19
N HIS A 64 16.00 4.97 6.92
CA HIS A 64 15.01 5.96 6.53
C HIS A 64 13.59 5.39 6.39
N THR A 65 13.46 4.10 6.06
CA THR A 65 12.18 3.44 5.77
C THR A 65 11.65 2.65 6.96
N ARG A 66 12.53 2.28 7.91
CA ARG A 66 12.17 1.55 9.13
C ARG A 66 11.09 2.24 9.98
N PRO A 67 11.11 3.57 10.19
CA PRO A 67 10.04 4.25 10.93
C PRO A 67 8.68 4.14 10.23
N LEU A 68 8.67 4.13 8.89
CA LEU A 68 7.47 4.00 8.08
C LEU A 68 6.84 2.60 8.25
N TYR A 69 7.66 1.55 8.14
CA TYR A 69 7.23 0.17 8.41
C TYR A 69 6.69 0.00 9.83
N ARG A 70 7.41 0.52 10.84
CA ARG A 70 6.97 0.45 12.23
C ARG A 70 5.61 1.11 12.43
N SER A 71 5.41 2.28 11.81
CA SER A 71 4.14 3.02 11.87
C SER A 71 3.01 2.24 11.20
N ALA A 72 3.26 1.67 10.02
CA ALA A 72 2.27 0.85 9.34
C ALA A 72 1.89 -0.39 10.16
N HIS A 73 2.87 -1.14 10.66
CA HIS A 73 2.61 -2.31 11.50
C HIS A 73 1.83 -1.96 12.77
N TYR A 74 2.17 -0.84 13.43
CA TYR A 74 1.41 -0.36 14.58
C TYR A 74 -0.06 -0.10 14.23
N LEU A 75 -0.32 0.62 13.13
CA LEU A 75 -1.69 0.89 12.68
C LEU A 75 -2.44 -0.39 12.30
N LEU A 76 -1.77 -1.34 11.64
CA LEU A 76 -2.34 -2.62 11.26
C LEU A 76 -2.64 -3.53 12.46
N GLN A 77 -2.00 -3.33 13.61
CA GLN A 77 -2.20 -4.12 14.82
C GLN A 77 -3.10 -3.44 15.85
N LEU A 78 -3.38 -2.14 15.68
CA LEU A 78 -4.20 -1.38 16.61
C LEU A 78 -5.59 -2.02 16.73
N ASP A 79 -6.00 -2.30 17.96
CA ASP A 79 -7.36 -2.72 18.22
C ASP A 79 -8.30 -1.51 18.13
N VAL A 80 -9.28 -1.62 17.24
CA VAL A 80 -10.27 -0.59 16.97
C VAL A 80 -11.62 -0.90 17.61
N HIS A 81 -11.77 -2.07 18.25
CA HIS A 81 -13.00 -2.43 18.94
C HIS A 81 -13.24 -1.49 20.12
N GLY A 82 -14.44 -0.94 20.21
CA GLY A 82 -14.80 0.01 21.28
C GLY A 82 -14.13 1.39 21.15
N MET A 83 -13.41 1.66 20.06
CA MET A 83 -12.84 2.99 19.80
C MET A 83 -13.96 4.03 19.65
N ARG A 84 -13.82 5.17 20.32
CA ARG A 84 -14.74 6.31 20.13
C ARG A 84 -14.69 6.77 18.67
N HIS A 85 -15.82 7.26 18.15
CA HIS A 85 -15.94 7.69 16.75
C HIS A 85 -14.85 8.67 16.30
N THR A 86 -14.49 9.64 17.15
CA THR A 86 -13.38 10.57 16.89
C THR A 86 -12.03 9.85 16.75
N GLY A 87 -11.77 8.87 17.61
CA GLY A 87 -10.59 8.01 17.52
C GLY A 87 -10.57 7.18 16.24
N ALA A 88 -11.74 6.67 15.80
CA ALA A 88 -11.85 5.93 14.54
C ALA A 88 -11.53 6.82 13.32
N VAL A 89 -11.94 8.10 13.36
CA VAL A 89 -11.57 9.10 12.34
C VAL A 89 -10.07 9.37 12.34
N ASP A 90 -9.46 9.52 13.51
CA ASP A 90 -8.01 9.75 13.60
C ASP A 90 -7.21 8.53 13.16
N HIS A 91 -7.67 7.33 13.51
CA HIS A 91 -7.09 6.07 13.03
C HIS A 91 -7.19 5.96 11.51
N LEU A 92 -8.35 6.27 10.93
CA LEU A 92 -8.53 6.32 9.48
C LEU A 92 -7.56 7.30 8.81
N ARG A 93 -7.40 8.51 9.37
CA ARG A 93 -6.45 9.50 8.85
C ARG A 93 -5.02 8.98 8.90
N ALA A 94 -4.62 8.34 9.99
CA ALA A 94 -3.30 7.74 10.13
C ALA A 94 -3.08 6.61 9.11
N LEU A 95 -4.08 5.74 8.90
CA LEU A 95 -4.07 4.72 7.85
C LEU A 95 -3.90 5.36 6.46
N ALA A 96 -4.64 6.43 6.17
CA ALA A 96 -4.55 7.13 4.89
C ALA A 96 -3.16 7.74 4.65
N ILE A 97 -2.54 8.34 5.68
CA ILE A 97 -1.18 8.89 5.58
C ILE A 97 -0.18 7.76 5.26
N SER A 98 -0.27 6.65 5.98
CA SER A 98 0.62 5.50 5.76
C SER A 98 0.40 4.89 4.37
N ALA A 99 -0.85 4.62 3.98
CA ALA A 99 -1.20 4.05 2.68
C ALA A 99 -0.74 4.93 1.52
N ARG A 100 -0.84 6.26 1.64
CA ARG A 100 -0.31 7.20 0.65
C ARG A 100 1.20 7.06 0.47
N ALA A 101 1.96 6.96 1.56
CA ALA A 101 3.41 6.82 1.49
C ALA A 101 3.81 5.52 0.80
N PHE A 102 3.19 4.40 1.18
CA PHE A 102 3.45 3.10 0.55
C PHE A 102 2.98 3.03 -0.91
N SER A 103 1.84 3.63 -1.25
CA SER A 103 1.35 3.76 -2.64
C SER A 103 2.35 4.50 -3.52
N ALA A 104 2.92 5.61 -3.03
CA ALA A 104 3.94 6.36 -3.77
C ALA A 104 5.21 5.52 -4.01
N LEU A 105 5.65 4.77 -2.99
CA LEU A 105 6.81 3.89 -3.10
C LEU A 105 6.58 2.71 -4.05
N TYR A 106 5.38 2.12 -4.00
CA TYR A 106 4.97 1.06 -4.90
C TYR A 106 4.99 1.50 -6.36
N ARG A 107 4.47 2.70 -6.66
CA ARG A 107 4.54 3.29 -8.00
C ARG A 107 5.97 3.54 -8.48
N LEU A 108 6.83 4.10 -7.62
CA LEU A 108 8.24 4.32 -7.94
C LEU A 108 8.95 3.00 -8.27
N HIS A 109 8.64 1.94 -7.54
CA HIS A 109 9.18 0.61 -7.81
C HIS A 109 8.70 0.08 -9.17
N GLN A 110 7.39 0.11 -9.45
CA GLN A 110 6.85 -0.34 -10.74
C GLN A 110 7.48 0.39 -11.94
N SER A 111 7.62 1.72 -11.87
CA SER A 111 8.24 2.51 -12.94
C SER A 111 9.73 2.23 -13.14
N ARG A 112 10.44 1.77 -12.11
CA ARG A 112 11.84 1.36 -12.20
C ARG A 112 11.96 -0.01 -12.86
N THR A 113 11.12 -0.96 -12.44
CA THR A 113 11.08 -2.31 -13.03
C THR A 113 10.70 -2.25 -14.52
N GLN A 114 9.71 -1.44 -14.89
CA GLN A 114 9.33 -1.25 -16.30
C GLN A 114 10.48 -0.70 -17.16
N ARG A 115 11.19 0.32 -16.67
CA ARG A 115 12.36 0.87 -17.38
C ARG A 115 13.52 -0.11 -17.54
N GLN A 116 13.74 -1.00 -16.57
CA GLN A 116 14.78 -2.03 -16.69
C GLN A 116 14.41 -3.07 -17.77
N ILE A 117 13.15 -3.49 -17.82
CA ILE A 117 12.65 -4.43 -18.83
C ILE A 117 12.78 -3.84 -20.24
N GLU A 118 12.41 -2.57 -20.43
CA GLU A 118 12.55 -1.87 -21.71
C GLU A 118 14.03 -1.76 -22.13
N SER A 119 14.95 -1.47 -21.19
CA SER A 119 16.39 -1.40 -21.50
C SER A 119 17.06 -2.73 -21.82
N GLU A 120 16.55 -3.85 -21.30
CA GLU A 120 17.05 -5.19 -21.65
C GLU A 120 16.44 -5.73 -22.96
N SER A 121 15.35 -5.15 -23.44
CA SER A 121 14.71 -5.52 -24.71
C SER A 121 15.32 -4.88 -25.95
N ASP A 122 16.25 -3.93 -25.77
CA ASP A 122 16.83 -3.10 -26.84
C ASP A 122 18.22 -3.61 -27.32
N PHE A 123 18.56 -4.88 -27.05
CA PHE A 123 19.76 -5.50 -27.62
C PHE A 123 19.53 -5.83 -29.11
N PRO A 124 20.32 -5.26 -30.04
CA PRO A 124 20.23 -5.63 -31.45
C PRO A 124 20.76 -7.05 -31.63
N SER A 125 19.95 -7.93 -32.23
CA SER A 125 20.39 -9.20 -32.80
C SER A 125 21.27 -8.95 -34.03
N GLU A 126 22.46 -8.37 -33.84
CA GLU A 126 23.53 -8.47 -34.83
C GLU A 126 24.22 -9.83 -34.64
N ILE A 127 23.59 -10.89 -35.17
CA ILE A 127 24.36 -12.06 -35.60
C ILE A 127 24.57 -11.88 -37.10
N GLU A 128 25.73 -11.30 -37.38
CA GLU A 128 26.38 -11.20 -38.66
C GLU A 128 26.66 -12.63 -39.18
N GLU A 129 25.74 -13.20 -39.94
CA GLU A 129 26.01 -14.46 -40.67
C GLU A 129 26.72 -14.12 -41.98
N LYS A 130 28.05 -13.98 -41.88
CA LYS A 130 28.98 -14.14 -43.01
C LYS A 130 29.83 -15.37 -42.78
N ALA A 131 29.53 -16.45 -43.50
CA ALA A 131 30.49 -17.43 -44.02
C ALA A 131 29.78 -18.39 -44.98
#